data_AF-L2G922-F1
#
_entry.id   AF-L2G922-F1
#
_cell.length_a   1.000
_cell.length_b   1.000
_cell.length_c   1.000
_cell.angle_alpha   90.00
_cell.angle_beta   90.00
_cell.angle_gamma   90.00
#
_symmetry.space_group_name_H-M   'P 1'
#
loop_
_entity.id
_entity.type
_entity.pdbx_description
1 polymer ?
#
loop_
_entity_poly.entity_id
_entity_poly.type
_entity_poly.pdbx_seq_one_letter_code
_entity_poly.pdbx_strand_id
1 'polypeptide(L)'
;MLSAPPLAECRVFTTALFLVIYYYKALRDAYTGAPVVDDAVKICTPLRQPAVPPGDWAKVQNFCRTVQAHSAFRDLEMSDSQLSSHLKRGISGARMNEVHYVTIPCTCSNPHPRKKTSTMFDQTTGQVFKEVTAPRPPDAYQNGRDWSRRTGRPPRKGRSGQGRKGPRALADMAMHLVAENIGDVTEQHLARDDLPKRYLWRIWRLLENRGVCFQAWKIFSKSLLAEDDEKTLALYRYRQHICQPTENLRHYLRPLESTAFDFVSHLVIAGNCSFAENEVLLLANMKNLGILEIIQPADELRMVFPNVDDRLIRGWTEMNDPFPLLRILRLWSDESTTTQSLKYVSKFPSLVLYDVNAARSDWAGAAEAAVEEGWQMEEPEHGPNDTLLWYLLLFDSVEKSKPRQLQGLARNINEGLMNFCLSSSQPIKLIHAQEAPAFLDHLGDSAKSNLSMYVDVPGYEAQTCKGFPFETWAFWLYSFIGQLIKDSDLKRVGLSSDMSVVSEKLVLPSKPLACLQLGHLGGRPGITPAVSYVRRGLFSTRRYTFFRNSASSKNQDSVRNATELMKPSVQLGNVETGLNPNRKKRRRLDDILQSFLGS
;
A
#
# COMPACT_ATOMS: atom_id res chain seq x y z
N MET A 1 8.31 27.86 -20.15
CA MET A 1 7.16 28.68 -19.71
C MET A 1 6.26 27.82 -18.83
N LEU A 2 6.35 28.01 -17.52
CA LEU A 2 5.59 27.26 -16.50
C LEU A 2 4.33 28.05 -16.14
N SER A 3 3.15 27.53 -16.44
CA SER A 3 1.88 28.07 -15.94
C SER A 3 1.62 27.53 -14.53
N ALA A 4 1.62 28.40 -13.53
CA ALA A 4 1.19 28.06 -12.18
C ALA A 4 -0.33 27.74 -12.14
N PRO A 5 -0.79 26.81 -11.28
CA PRO A 5 -2.21 26.50 -11.14
C PRO A 5 -2.96 27.60 -10.35
N PRO A 6 -4.30 27.69 -10.46
CA PRO A 6 -5.07 28.83 -9.96
C PRO A 6 -5.20 28.84 -8.43
N LEU A 7 -4.79 29.94 -7.81
CA LEU A 7 -4.80 30.23 -6.36
C LEU A 7 -6.20 30.28 -5.71
N ALA A 8 -7.29 30.10 -6.46
CA ALA A 8 -8.65 30.31 -5.98
C ALA A 8 -9.19 29.15 -5.11
N GLU A 9 -8.81 27.90 -5.41
CA GLU A 9 -9.30 26.72 -4.68
C GLU A 9 -8.61 26.56 -3.30
N CYS A 10 -7.36 26.99 -3.16
CA CYS A 10 -6.68 27.06 -1.87
C CYS A 10 -7.45 27.92 -0.87
N ARG A 11 -7.99 29.08 -1.28
CA ARG A 11 -8.60 30.04 -0.34
C ARG A 11 -9.83 29.48 0.38
N VAL A 12 -10.67 28.67 -0.28
CA VAL A 12 -11.87 28.09 0.34
C VAL A 12 -11.50 27.01 1.35
N PHE A 13 -10.51 26.17 1.02
CA PHE A 13 -10.01 25.11 1.88
C PHE A 13 -9.30 25.67 3.13
N THR A 14 -8.44 26.67 2.94
CA THR A 14 -7.78 27.38 4.05
C THR A 14 -8.83 28.02 4.96
N THR A 15 -9.87 28.66 4.41
CA THR A 15 -10.93 29.29 5.22
C THR A 15 -11.71 28.29 6.06
N ALA A 16 -12.09 27.12 5.51
CA ALA A 16 -12.82 26.10 6.25
C ALA A 16 -11.98 25.50 7.39
N LEU A 17 -10.69 25.22 7.14
CA LEU A 17 -9.77 24.70 8.16
C LEU A 17 -9.49 25.75 9.24
N PHE A 18 -9.32 27.03 8.85
CA PHE A 18 -9.16 28.15 9.78
C PHE A 18 -10.40 28.35 10.65
N LEU A 19 -11.61 28.21 10.11
CA LEU A 19 -12.85 28.32 10.88
C LEU A 19 -12.98 27.18 11.91
N VAL A 20 -12.58 25.95 11.56
CA VAL A 20 -12.57 24.83 12.50
C VAL A 20 -11.54 25.04 13.62
N ILE A 21 -10.31 25.44 13.27
CA ILE A 21 -9.25 25.73 14.23
C ILE A 21 -9.66 26.87 15.18
N TYR A 22 -10.19 27.96 14.63
CA TYR A 22 -10.59 29.14 15.39
C TYR A 22 -11.77 28.85 16.34
N TYR A 23 -12.77 28.11 15.86
CA TYR A 23 -13.89 27.67 16.69
C TYR A 23 -13.43 26.79 17.85
N TYR A 24 -12.43 25.93 17.65
CA TYR A 24 -11.87 25.08 18.70
C TYR A 24 -11.02 25.85 19.71
N LYS A 25 -10.20 26.80 19.25
CA LYS A 25 -9.45 27.68 20.14
C LYS A 25 -10.40 28.48 21.03
N ALA A 26 -11.45 29.07 20.44
CA ALA A 26 -12.48 29.79 21.18
C ALA A 26 -13.22 28.90 22.21
N LEU A 27 -13.54 27.65 21.87
CA LEU A 27 -14.15 26.70 22.80
C LEU A 27 -13.19 26.29 23.93
N ARG A 28 -11.91 26.07 23.63
CA ARG A 28 -10.88 25.73 24.62
C ARG A 28 -10.64 26.88 25.60
N ASP A 29 -10.53 28.10 25.09
CA ASP A 29 -10.30 29.29 25.91
C ASP A 29 -11.51 29.56 26.81
N ALA A 30 -12.73 29.35 26.30
CA ALA A 30 -13.97 29.43 27.09
C ALA A 30 -14.07 28.36 28.19
N TYR A 31 -13.55 27.14 27.97
CA TYR A 31 -13.59 26.06 28.96
C TYR A 31 -12.48 26.13 30.01
N THR A 32 -11.34 26.77 29.70
CA THR A 32 -10.17 26.83 30.59
C THR A 32 -10.14 28.09 31.46
N GLY A 33 -11.12 28.98 31.32
CA GLY A 33 -11.19 30.25 32.07
C GLY A 33 -10.02 31.19 31.76
N ALA A 34 -9.27 30.94 30.69
CA ALA A 34 -8.18 31.81 30.27
C ALA A 34 -8.76 33.14 29.79
N PRO A 35 -8.23 34.29 30.24
CA PRO A 35 -8.69 35.58 29.75
C PRO A 35 -8.45 35.67 28.24
N VAL A 36 -9.49 36.05 27.50
CA VAL A 36 -9.39 36.38 26.08
C VAL A 36 -8.53 37.64 25.98
N VAL A 37 -7.22 37.46 25.75
CA VAL A 37 -6.27 38.58 25.63
C VAL A 37 -6.58 39.37 24.36
N ASP A 38 -6.63 40.70 24.50
CA ASP A 38 -6.91 41.76 23.51
C ASP A 38 -5.95 41.83 22.29
N ASP A 39 -5.22 40.76 21.99
CA ASP A 39 -4.21 40.74 20.92
C ASP A 39 -4.80 40.66 19.50
N ALA A 40 -6.12 40.52 19.37
CA ALA A 40 -6.81 40.45 18.08
C ALA A 40 -6.69 41.74 17.25
N VAL A 41 -6.39 42.89 17.88
CA VAL A 41 -6.31 44.19 17.20
C VAL A 41 -4.88 44.54 16.75
N LYS A 42 -3.83 43.89 17.29
CA LYS A 42 -2.43 44.24 16.98
C LYS A 42 -1.80 43.46 15.81
N ILE A 43 -2.41 42.37 15.34
CA ILE A 43 -1.86 41.56 14.23
C ILE A 43 -2.24 42.11 12.85
N CYS A 44 -3.09 43.13 12.78
CA CYS A 44 -3.63 43.69 11.53
C CYS A 44 -3.27 45.18 11.33
N THR A 45 -1.99 45.54 11.14
CA THR A 45 -1.46 46.57 10.17
C THR A 45 0.00 47.01 10.45
N PRO A 46 0.84 47.39 9.45
CA PRO A 46 1.11 46.68 8.18
C PRO A 46 2.62 46.59 7.81
N LEU A 47 3.03 45.49 7.16
CA LEU A 47 3.96 45.57 6.03
C LEU A 47 3.11 45.77 4.76
N ARG A 48 3.18 47.00 4.21
CA ARG A 48 2.69 47.49 2.90
C ARG A 48 1.40 46.85 2.34
N GLN A 49 0.29 47.58 2.49
CA GLN A 49 -0.98 47.34 1.79
C GLN A 49 -0.91 47.71 0.29
N PRO A 50 -1.86 47.18 -0.52
CA PRO A 50 -2.80 48.04 -1.22
C PRO A 50 -4.22 47.92 -0.63
N ALA A 51 -4.97 49.00 -0.78
CA ALA A 51 -6.18 49.37 -0.05
C ALA A 51 -7.33 48.35 -0.05
N VAL A 52 -7.92 48.13 1.13
CA VAL A 52 -9.24 47.49 1.31
C VAL A 52 -10.30 48.60 1.40
N PRO A 53 -11.45 48.50 0.71
CA PRO A 53 -12.50 49.52 0.74
C PRO A 53 -13.14 49.66 2.15
N PRO A 54 -13.61 50.88 2.52
CA PRO A 54 -14.13 51.17 3.87
C PRO A 54 -15.33 50.30 4.33
N GLY A 55 -16.06 49.67 3.41
CA GLY A 55 -17.28 48.91 3.70
C GLY A 55 -17.06 47.53 4.36
N ASP A 56 -15.84 46.99 4.36
CA ASP A 56 -15.57 45.66 4.90
C ASP A 56 -15.17 45.64 6.38
N TRP A 57 -14.70 46.77 6.93
CA TRP A 57 -14.41 46.90 8.36
C TRP A 57 -15.67 46.85 9.25
N ALA A 58 -16.79 47.39 8.76
CA ALA A 58 -18.07 47.36 9.47
C ALA A 58 -18.61 45.92 9.62
N LYS A 59 -18.32 45.03 8.67
CA LYS A 59 -18.78 43.63 8.69
C LYS A 59 -17.98 42.77 9.68
N VAL A 60 -16.68 43.02 9.78
CA VAL A 60 -15.81 42.38 10.77
C VAL A 60 -16.22 42.79 12.19
N GLN A 61 -16.52 44.07 12.41
CA GLN A 61 -17.03 44.55 13.71
C GLN A 61 -18.41 43.97 14.06
N ASN A 62 -19.30 43.80 13.08
CA ASN A 62 -20.62 43.19 13.32
C ASN A 62 -20.51 41.71 13.68
N PHE A 63 -19.62 40.96 13.02
CA PHE A 63 -19.36 39.56 13.33
C PHE A 63 -18.82 39.38 14.76
N CYS A 64 -17.88 40.23 15.20
CA CYS A 64 -17.37 40.22 16.57
C CYS A 64 -18.46 40.54 17.62
N ARG A 65 -19.38 41.47 17.32
CA ARG A 65 -20.52 41.78 18.20
C ARG A 65 -21.53 40.64 18.29
N THR A 66 -21.80 39.93 17.19
CA THR A 66 -22.70 38.77 17.20
C THR A 66 -22.14 37.60 18.02
N VAL A 67 -20.81 37.41 18.03
CA VAL A 67 -20.16 36.39 18.84
C VAL A 67 -20.18 36.76 20.34
N GLN A 68 -19.99 38.03 20.69
CA GLN A 68 -20.14 38.52 22.08
C GLN A 68 -21.59 38.48 22.58
N ALA A 69 -22.58 38.70 21.70
CA ALA A 69 -24.00 38.58 22.07
C ALA A 69 -24.41 37.13 22.34
N HIS A 70 -23.78 36.15 21.68
CA HIS A 70 -24.06 34.73 21.92
C HIS A 70 -23.44 34.18 23.21
N SER A 71 -22.35 34.77 23.72
CA SER A 71 -21.79 34.41 25.03
C SER A 71 -22.64 34.94 26.20
N ALA A 72 -23.39 36.03 26.00
CA ALA A 72 -24.26 36.61 27.01
C ALA A 72 -25.63 35.90 27.15
N PHE A 73 -25.99 35.01 26.22
CA PHE A 73 -27.30 34.35 26.19
C PHE A 73 -27.35 32.99 26.93
N ARG A 74 -26.28 32.63 27.65
CA ARG A 74 -26.12 31.33 28.31
C ARG A 74 -26.46 31.30 29.81
N ASP A 75 -27.04 32.38 30.34
CA ASP A 75 -27.38 32.53 31.77
C ASP A 75 -28.89 32.57 32.06
N LEU A 76 -29.76 32.04 31.19
CA LEU A 76 -31.20 31.92 31.49
C LEU A 76 -31.71 30.50 31.24
N GLU A 77 -31.93 29.78 32.34
CA GLU A 77 -32.69 28.54 32.45
C GLU A 77 -34.15 28.75 32.01
N MET A 78 -34.75 27.76 31.32
CA MET A 78 -36.14 27.37 31.54
C MET A 78 -36.47 26.01 30.89
N SER A 79 -37.50 25.37 31.44
CA SER A 79 -37.71 23.93 31.64
C SER A 79 -38.40 23.13 30.53
N ASP A 80 -38.21 21.82 30.62
CA ASP A 80 -38.39 20.75 29.64
C ASP A 80 -39.80 20.11 29.59
N SER A 81 -40.87 20.91 29.57
CA SER A 81 -42.24 20.34 29.69
C SER A 81 -43.30 21.01 28.82
N GLN A 82 -43.17 20.95 27.49
CA GLN A 82 -44.31 21.18 26.57
C GLN A 82 -43.98 20.88 25.10
N LEU A 83 -43.72 19.62 24.72
CA LEU A 83 -43.70 19.24 23.29
C LEU A 83 -43.88 17.74 23.06
N SER A 84 -45.07 17.23 23.37
CA SER A 84 -45.48 15.90 22.91
C SER A 84 -46.98 15.87 22.63
N SER A 85 -47.36 16.15 21.37
CA SER A 85 -48.51 15.53 20.69
C SER A 85 -48.67 16.17 19.30
N HIS A 86 -49.08 15.34 18.33
CA HIS A 86 -49.32 15.64 16.91
C HIS A 86 -48.09 15.64 15.98
N LEU A 87 -47.81 14.49 15.35
CA LEU A 87 -48.25 14.20 13.97
C LEU A 87 -47.61 12.91 13.43
N LYS A 88 -48.48 11.89 13.23
CA LYS A 88 -48.26 10.74 12.34
C LYS A 88 -49.28 10.81 11.20
N ARG A 89 -48.93 10.20 10.05
CA ARG A 89 -49.60 10.08 8.72
C ARG A 89 -49.12 11.16 7.73
N GLY A 90 -48.70 10.87 6.50
CA GLY A 90 -48.57 9.64 5.69
C GLY A 90 -48.20 10.04 4.26
N ILE A 91 -48.07 9.04 3.37
CA ILE A 91 -48.02 9.09 1.88
C ILE A 91 -46.65 8.79 1.23
N SER A 92 -46.77 7.94 0.22
CA SER A 92 -45.81 7.24 -0.62
C SER A 92 -45.39 8.01 -1.88
N GLY A 93 -44.26 7.58 -2.46
CA GLY A 93 -44.09 7.48 -3.91
C GLY A 93 -43.44 8.66 -4.65
N ALA A 94 -42.14 8.57 -4.92
CA ALA A 94 -41.53 9.07 -6.16
C ALA A 94 -40.10 8.49 -6.32
N ARG A 95 -39.81 7.92 -7.51
CA ARG A 95 -38.45 7.65 -7.99
C ARG A 95 -37.89 8.95 -8.56
N MET A 96 -36.69 9.37 -8.17
CA MET A 96 -35.84 10.22 -9.02
C MET A 96 -34.37 10.20 -8.54
N ASN A 97 -33.47 10.16 -9.51
CA ASN A 97 -32.02 10.21 -9.37
C ASN A 97 -31.58 11.69 -9.29
N GLU A 98 -30.83 12.10 -8.25
CA GLU A 98 -29.84 13.21 -8.20
C GLU A 98 -29.54 13.60 -6.73
N VAL A 99 -28.34 14.15 -6.42
CA VAL A 99 -27.94 14.56 -5.05
C VAL A 99 -27.05 15.82 -5.05
N HIS A 100 -27.28 16.64 -4.02
CA HIS A 100 -26.99 18.06 -3.79
C HIS A 100 -25.82 18.33 -2.82
N TYR A 101 -25.31 19.58 -2.76
CA TYR A 101 -24.40 20.12 -1.73
C TYR A 101 -24.72 21.59 -1.38
N VAL A 102 -24.38 22.04 -0.16
CA VAL A 102 -24.66 23.40 0.38
C VAL A 102 -23.34 24.19 0.56
N THR A 103 -23.29 25.44 0.11
CA THR A 103 -22.19 26.40 0.41
C THR A 103 -22.72 27.81 0.66
N ILE A 104 -22.09 28.54 1.59
CA ILE A 104 -22.42 29.93 1.98
C ILE A 104 -21.56 30.89 1.12
N PRO A 105 -22.12 31.93 0.47
CA PRO A 105 -21.39 32.73 -0.52
C PRO A 105 -20.62 33.92 0.09
N CYS A 106 -19.35 34.06 -0.32
CA CYS A 106 -18.65 35.35 -0.41
C CYS A 106 -18.68 35.82 -1.88
N THR A 107 -19.08 37.05 -2.14
CA THR A 107 -19.21 37.59 -3.51
C THR A 107 -17.95 38.33 -3.94
N CYS A 108 -17.31 37.87 -5.01
CA CYS A 108 -16.38 38.64 -5.84
C CYS A 108 -16.82 38.46 -7.29
N SER A 109 -17.09 39.58 -7.97
CA SER A 109 -17.66 39.63 -9.32
C SER A 109 -16.57 39.55 -10.39
N ASN A 110 -16.63 38.52 -11.24
CA ASN A 110 -16.13 38.59 -12.62
C ASN A 110 -17.00 37.67 -13.53
N PRO A 111 -17.21 38.02 -14.82
CA PRO A 111 -18.27 37.43 -15.62
C PRO A 111 -17.79 36.18 -16.35
N HIS A 112 -18.25 35.03 -15.89
CA HIS A 112 -18.18 33.74 -16.60
C HIS A 112 -19.58 33.10 -16.61
N PRO A 113 -19.85 32.19 -17.56
CA PRO A 113 -21.18 31.94 -18.09
C PRO A 113 -22.19 31.58 -16.99
N ARG A 114 -23.38 32.20 -17.08
CA ARG A 114 -24.44 32.16 -16.07
C ARG A 114 -24.79 30.71 -15.68
N LYS A 115 -24.24 30.25 -14.56
CA LYS A 115 -24.71 29.06 -13.85
C LYS A 115 -26.12 29.34 -13.34
N LYS A 116 -27.10 28.52 -13.73
CA LYS A 116 -28.43 28.52 -13.10
C LYS A 116 -28.25 28.09 -11.64
N THR A 117 -28.41 29.01 -10.71
CA THR A 117 -28.45 28.70 -9.28
C THR A 117 -29.87 28.93 -8.80
N SER A 118 -30.55 27.88 -8.34
CA SER A 118 -31.83 28.04 -7.64
C SER A 118 -31.56 28.12 -6.14
N THR A 119 -32.13 29.13 -5.50
CA THR A 119 -32.22 29.22 -4.04
C THR A 119 -33.42 28.43 -3.58
N MET A 120 -33.22 27.48 -2.67
CA MET A 120 -34.26 26.59 -2.16
C MET A 120 -34.53 26.89 -0.69
N PHE A 121 -35.77 26.65 -0.26
CA PHE A 121 -36.21 26.84 1.12
C PHE A 121 -36.80 25.53 1.66
N ASP A 122 -36.23 25.02 2.75
CA ASP A 122 -36.76 23.88 3.46
C ASP A 122 -37.78 24.37 4.50
N GLN A 123 -39.06 24.14 4.21
CA GLN A 123 -40.17 24.55 5.07
C GLN A 123 -40.17 23.86 6.44
N THR A 124 -39.55 22.69 6.57
CA THR A 124 -39.54 21.92 7.82
C THR A 124 -38.47 22.38 8.80
N THR A 125 -37.37 22.94 8.29
CA THR A 125 -36.25 23.44 9.11
C THR A 125 -36.15 24.97 9.11
N GLY A 126 -36.91 25.64 8.23
CA GLY A 126 -36.86 27.09 8.05
C GLY A 126 -35.57 27.58 7.38
N GLN A 127 -34.76 26.69 6.80
CA GLN A 127 -33.46 27.05 6.23
C GLN A 127 -33.57 27.37 4.72
N VAL A 128 -32.92 28.47 4.32
CA VAL A 128 -32.67 28.80 2.91
C VAL A 128 -31.28 28.31 2.53
N PHE A 129 -31.15 27.52 1.46
CA PHE A 129 -29.86 27.07 0.94
C PHE A 129 -29.75 27.29 -0.56
N LYS A 130 -28.50 27.32 -1.05
CA LYS A 130 -28.19 27.53 -2.46
C LYS A 130 -27.49 26.28 -3.02
N GLU A 131 -28.06 25.72 -4.07
CA GLU A 131 -27.44 24.60 -4.78
C GLU A 131 -26.52 25.11 -5.89
N VAL A 132 -25.31 24.54 -5.97
CA VAL A 132 -24.35 24.81 -7.04
C VAL A 132 -23.81 23.49 -7.58
N THR A 133 -24.10 23.20 -8.85
CA THR A 133 -23.48 22.08 -9.57
C THR A 133 -22.15 22.54 -10.15
N ALA A 134 -21.04 22.00 -9.65
CA ALA A 134 -19.73 22.19 -10.25
C ALA A 134 -19.42 21.02 -11.21
N PRO A 135 -19.10 21.28 -12.49
CA PRO A 135 -18.65 20.22 -13.38
C PRO A 135 -17.34 19.64 -12.84
N ARG A 136 -17.32 18.33 -12.60
CA ARG A 136 -16.10 17.59 -12.26
C ARG A 136 -15.23 17.52 -13.52
N PRO A 137 -13.93 17.81 -13.46
CA PRO A 137 -13.04 17.59 -14.59
C PRO A 137 -13.13 16.11 -15.05
N PRO A 138 -13.19 15.84 -16.36
CA PRO A 138 -13.30 14.48 -16.88
C PRO A 138 -12.08 13.63 -16.49
N ASP A 139 -12.35 12.49 -15.86
CA ASP A 139 -11.53 11.28 -15.68
C ASP A 139 -9.99 11.39 -15.68
N ALA A 140 -9.44 12.16 -14.74
CA ALA A 140 -8.06 11.94 -14.25
C ALA A 140 -7.88 10.58 -13.52
N TYR A 141 -8.96 9.83 -13.32
CA TYR A 141 -9.03 8.61 -12.51
C TYR A 141 -8.47 7.35 -13.18
N GLN A 142 -8.46 7.30 -14.53
CA GLN A 142 -8.22 6.05 -15.24
C GLN A 142 -6.72 5.77 -15.50
N ASN A 143 -5.87 6.81 -15.56
CA ASN A 143 -4.49 6.68 -16.08
C ASN A 143 -3.38 6.94 -15.05
N GLY A 144 -3.71 7.10 -13.77
CA GLY A 144 -2.69 7.27 -12.71
C GLY A 144 -1.97 8.63 -12.69
N ARG A 145 -2.44 9.65 -13.43
CA ARG A 145 -1.84 11.00 -13.42
C ARG A 145 -1.75 11.64 -12.04
N ASP A 146 -2.67 11.33 -11.15
CA ASP A 146 -2.65 11.82 -9.76
C ASP A 146 -2.87 10.67 -8.76
N TRP A 147 -2.26 9.51 -9.07
CA TRP A 147 -2.47 8.26 -8.33
C TRP A 147 -2.17 8.40 -6.84
N SER A 148 -1.19 9.24 -6.47
CA SER A 148 -0.76 9.39 -5.09
C SER A 148 -1.76 10.18 -4.25
N ARG A 149 -2.50 11.11 -4.87
CA ARG A 149 -3.42 12.01 -4.15
C ARG A 149 -4.88 11.58 -4.27
N ARG A 150 -5.23 10.78 -5.28
CA ARG A 150 -6.62 10.40 -5.53
C ARG A 150 -6.82 8.90 -5.41
N THR A 151 -7.89 8.53 -4.73
CA THR A 151 -8.34 7.14 -4.70
C THR A 151 -8.93 6.83 -6.07
N GLY A 152 -8.46 5.77 -6.74
CA GLY A 152 -9.01 5.33 -8.04
C GLY A 152 -10.45 4.80 -7.97
N ARG A 153 -11.18 5.07 -6.86
CA ARG A 153 -12.59 4.77 -6.65
C ARG A 153 -13.37 6.08 -6.75
N PRO A 154 -14.47 6.15 -7.52
CA PRO A 154 -15.34 7.32 -7.46
C PRO A 154 -15.80 7.47 -6.01
N PRO A 155 -15.90 8.71 -5.48
CA PRO A 155 -16.41 8.91 -4.13
C PRO A 155 -17.78 8.24 -4.05
N ARG A 156 -17.88 7.18 -3.23
CA ARG A 156 -19.17 6.58 -2.93
C ARG A 156 -19.99 7.69 -2.33
N LYS A 157 -21.05 8.13 -3.04
CA LYS A 157 -22.05 9.05 -2.48
C LYS A 157 -22.43 8.46 -1.13
N GLY A 158 -22.02 9.13 -0.05
CA GLY A 158 -22.15 8.56 1.27
C GLY A 158 -23.60 8.19 1.48
N ARG A 159 -23.89 6.90 1.72
CA ARG A 159 -25.19 6.47 2.28
C ARG A 159 -25.46 7.09 3.66
N SER A 160 -24.55 7.94 4.17
CA SER A 160 -24.57 8.61 5.47
C SER A 160 -25.74 9.59 5.70
N GLY A 161 -26.83 9.50 4.93
CA GLY A 161 -28.02 10.34 5.10
C GLY A 161 -29.36 9.59 5.05
N GLN A 162 -29.40 8.30 4.68
CA GLN A 162 -30.66 7.55 4.76
C GLN A 162 -30.94 7.16 6.22
N GLY A 163 -31.44 8.10 7.02
CA GLY A 163 -32.01 7.78 8.33
C GLY A 163 -31.86 8.85 9.42
N ARG A 164 -30.94 9.82 9.29
CA ARG A 164 -30.85 10.93 10.24
C ARG A 164 -31.56 12.16 9.66
N LYS A 165 -32.71 12.51 10.26
CA LYS A 165 -33.40 13.78 10.00
C LYS A 165 -32.63 14.90 10.70
N GLY A 166 -32.33 15.99 9.97
CA GLY A 166 -31.66 17.18 10.49
C GLY A 166 -30.26 17.44 9.89
N PRO A 167 -29.76 18.68 9.95
CA PRO A 167 -28.44 19.04 9.45
C PRO A 167 -27.33 18.36 10.27
N ARG A 168 -26.26 17.92 9.61
CA ARG A 168 -25.08 17.36 10.31
C ARG A 168 -24.37 18.46 11.09
N ALA A 169 -23.70 18.10 12.18
CA ALA A 169 -22.84 19.03 12.90
C ALA A 169 -21.77 19.61 11.96
N LEU A 170 -21.38 20.87 12.17
CA LEU A 170 -20.35 21.54 11.36
C LEU A 170 -19.04 20.73 11.34
N ALA A 171 -18.64 20.14 12.46
CA ALA A 171 -17.47 19.29 12.55
C ALA A 171 -17.57 18.05 11.63
N ASP A 172 -18.74 17.42 11.56
CA ASP A 172 -18.95 16.27 10.68
C ASP A 172 -18.91 16.67 9.21
N MET A 173 -19.51 17.81 8.85
CA MET A 173 -19.42 18.37 7.50
C MET A 173 -17.97 18.70 7.12
N ALA A 174 -17.22 19.32 8.03
CA ALA A 174 -15.82 19.66 7.81
C ALA A 174 -14.94 18.40 7.63
N MET A 175 -15.11 17.37 8.45
CA MET A 175 -14.38 16.10 8.28
C MET A 175 -14.70 15.42 6.96
N HIS A 176 -15.96 15.44 6.52
CA HIS A 176 -16.32 14.90 5.21
C HIS A 176 -15.67 15.69 4.07
N LEU A 177 -15.63 17.01 4.18
CA LEU A 177 -14.96 17.87 3.21
C LEU A 177 -13.45 17.59 3.17
N VAL A 178 -12.81 17.44 4.33
CA VAL A 178 -11.40 17.04 4.44
C VAL A 178 -11.18 15.67 3.82
N ALA A 179 -12.02 14.68 4.12
CA ALA A 179 -11.92 13.34 3.55
C ALA A 179 -12.11 13.33 2.02
N GLU A 180 -12.94 14.22 1.47
CA GLU A 180 -13.15 14.36 0.02
C GLU A 180 -11.97 15.01 -0.70
N ASN A 181 -11.24 15.88 0.00
CA ASN A 181 -10.11 16.63 -0.54
C ASN A 181 -8.77 16.17 0.05
N ILE A 182 -8.72 14.96 0.64
CA ILE A 182 -7.55 14.51 1.42
C ILE A 182 -6.25 14.46 0.59
N GLY A 183 -6.38 14.31 -0.73
CA GLY A 183 -5.25 14.36 -1.65
C GLY A 183 -4.50 15.70 -1.68
N ASP A 184 -5.19 16.79 -1.37
CA ASP A 184 -4.64 18.15 -1.36
C ASP A 184 -4.21 18.58 0.06
N VAL A 185 -4.46 17.72 1.05
CA VAL A 185 -4.07 17.93 2.44
C VAL A 185 -2.59 17.59 2.61
N THR A 186 -1.84 18.53 3.18
CA THR A 186 -0.42 18.37 3.51
C THR A 186 -0.28 17.95 4.96
N GLU A 187 0.89 17.43 5.33
CA GLU A 187 1.22 17.15 6.72
C GLU A 187 1.01 18.39 7.60
N GLN A 188 1.41 19.58 7.13
CA GLN A 188 1.23 20.85 7.86
C GLN A 188 -0.23 21.20 8.14
N HIS A 189 -1.18 20.79 7.30
CA HIS A 189 -2.61 21.00 7.55
C HIS A 189 -3.14 20.13 8.69
N LEU A 190 -2.56 18.95 8.92
CA LEU A 190 -2.98 17.98 9.93
C LEU A 190 -2.11 17.98 11.19
N ALA A 191 -0.84 18.38 11.05
CA ALA A 191 0.17 18.39 12.11
C ALA A 191 0.15 19.68 12.96
N ARG A 192 -0.77 20.61 12.71
CA ARG A 192 -1.00 21.70 13.66
C ARG A 192 -1.55 21.09 14.95
N ASP A 193 -0.93 21.44 16.08
CA ASP A 193 -1.37 21.08 17.45
C ASP A 193 -2.84 21.45 17.73
N ASP A 194 -3.44 22.24 16.85
CA ASP A 194 -4.82 22.68 16.90
C ASP A 194 -5.86 21.60 16.57
N LEU A 195 -5.50 20.49 15.90
CA LEU A 195 -6.46 19.45 15.56
C LEU A 195 -6.36 18.26 16.54
N PRO A 196 -7.32 18.08 17.46
CA PRO A 196 -7.29 16.95 18.39
C PRO A 196 -7.21 15.60 17.66
N LYS A 197 -6.36 14.70 18.16
CA LYS A 197 -6.10 13.36 17.60
C LYS A 197 -7.37 12.53 17.35
N ARG A 198 -8.40 12.67 18.20
CA ARG A 198 -9.72 12.07 17.99
C ARG A 198 -10.34 12.41 16.62
N TYR A 199 -10.08 13.60 16.07
CA TYR A 199 -10.54 14.00 14.75
C TYR A 199 -9.73 13.37 13.63
N LEU A 200 -8.41 13.24 13.82
CA LEU A 200 -7.56 12.50 12.90
C LEU A 200 -8.03 11.05 12.77
N TRP A 201 -8.31 10.38 13.90
CA TRP A 201 -8.90 9.05 13.91
C TRP A 201 -10.26 8.99 13.23
N ARG A 202 -11.17 9.94 13.49
CA ARG A 202 -12.47 9.99 12.80
C ARG A 202 -12.32 10.18 11.30
N ILE A 203 -11.40 11.02 10.84
CA ILE A 203 -11.10 11.22 9.42
C ILE A 203 -10.51 9.93 8.84
N TRP A 204 -9.56 9.29 9.54
CA TRP A 204 -8.98 8.02 9.13
C TRP A 204 -10.06 6.94 8.93
N ARG A 205 -10.95 6.74 9.91
CA ARG A 205 -12.09 5.79 9.79
C ARG A 205 -13.03 6.14 8.63
N LEU A 206 -13.23 7.43 8.33
CA LEU A 206 -13.99 7.85 7.15
C LEU A 206 -13.28 7.47 5.85
N LEU A 207 -11.95 7.58 5.80
CA LEU A 207 -11.13 7.23 4.64
C LEU A 207 -11.04 5.73 4.42
N GLU A 208 -10.91 4.91 5.48
CA GLU A 208 -10.93 3.44 5.38
C GLU A 208 -12.18 2.95 4.60
N ASN A 209 -13.33 3.59 4.83
CA ASN A 209 -14.59 3.29 4.15
C ASN A 209 -14.69 3.83 2.71
N ARG A 210 -13.93 4.87 2.37
CA ARG A 210 -13.98 5.57 1.07
C ARG A 210 -12.85 5.17 0.13
N GLY A 211 -11.82 4.51 0.67
CA GLY A 211 -10.52 4.36 0.05
C GLY A 211 -9.55 5.41 0.59
N VAL A 212 -8.30 5.00 0.76
CA VAL A 212 -7.19 5.85 1.21
C VAL A 212 -6.26 6.07 0.03
N CYS A 213 -5.92 7.32 -0.29
CA CYS A 213 -4.86 7.61 -1.27
C CYS A 213 -3.49 7.54 -0.60
N PHE A 214 -2.44 7.37 -1.39
CA PHE A 214 -1.08 7.22 -0.85
C PHE A 214 -0.65 8.41 0.03
N GLN A 215 -0.95 9.63 -0.39
CA GLN A 215 -0.64 10.84 0.36
C GLN A 215 -1.33 10.87 1.73
N ALA A 216 -2.62 10.49 1.78
CA ALA A 216 -3.36 10.39 3.03
C ALA A 216 -2.73 9.31 3.93
N TRP A 217 -2.48 8.12 3.37
CA TRP A 217 -1.84 7.04 4.12
C TRP A 217 -0.49 7.47 4.69
N LYS A 218 0.37 8.12 3.90
CA LYS A 218 1.68 8.61 4.33
C LYS A 218 1.60 9.57 5.52
N ILE A 219 0.62 10.48 5.51
CA ILE A 219 0.43 11.42 6.62
C ILE A 219 -0.12 10.69 7.86
N PHE A 220 -1.19 9.91 7.70
CA PHE A 220 -1.84 9.25 8.83
C PHE A 220 -1.01 8.12 9.44
N SER A 221 -0.25 7.37 8.65
CA SER A 221 0.66 6.34 9.19
C SER A 221 1.70 6.99 10.09
N LYS A 222 2.30 8.11 9.66
CA LYS A 222 3.27 8.85 10.47
C LYS A 222 2.65 9.41 11.76
N SER A 223 1.48 10.04 11.68
CA SER A 223 0.86 10.72 12.83
C SER A 223 0.18 9.76 13.80
N LEU A 224 -0.51 8.71 13.31
CA LEU A 224 -1.33 7.83 14.16
C LEU A 224 -0.57 6.59 14.67
N LEU A 225 0.53 6.18 14.03
CA LEU A 225 1.34 5.07 14.56
C LEU A 225 2.12 5.45 15.83
N ALA A 226 2.31 6.75 16.08
CA ALA A 226 2.95 7.25 17.30
C ALA A 226 2.03 7.25 18.54
N GLU A 227 0.73 7.02 18.35
CA GLU A 227 -0.29 7.12 19.42
C GLU A 227 -0.55 5.80 20.14
N ASP A 228 -1.02 5.83 21.38
CA ASP A 228 -1.34 4.62 22.15
C ASP A 228 -2.70 3.97 21.78
N ASP A 229 -3.48 4.61 20.92
CA ASP A 229 -4.78 4.12 20.47
C ASP A 229 -4.70 2.78 19.68
N GLU A 230 -5.87 2.17 19.44
CA GLU A 230 -5.99 0.95 18.63
C GLU A 230 -5.52 1.18 17.19
N LYS A 231 -4.29 0.75 16.91
CA LYS A 231 -3.68 0.77 15.58
C LYS A 231 -4.14 -0.43 14.76
N THR A 232 -4.32 -0.22 13.47
CA THR A 232 -4.69 -1.30 12.52
C THR A 232 -3.61 -1.50 11.46
N LEU A 233 -3.60 -2.69 10.84
CA LEU A 233 -2.71 -3.02 9.72
C LEU A 233 -2.85 -2.05 8.54
N ALA A 234 -4.02 -1.42 8.36
CA ALA A 234 -4.25 -0.38 7.36
C ALA A 234 -3.32 0.84 7.49
N LEU A 235 -2.88 1.18 8.70
CA LEU A 235 -1.88 2.23 8.92
C LEU A 235 -0.47 1.76 8.61
N TYR A 236 -0.23 0.44 8.69
CA TYR A 236 1.10 -0.14 8.53
C TYR A 236 1.43 -0.56 7.10
N ARG A 237 0.42 -0.70 6.25
CA ARG A 237 0.59 -1.17 4.88
C ARG A 237 -0.30 -0.40 3.92
N TYR A 238 0.30 0.06 2.84
CA TYR A 238 -0.40 0.64 1.70
C TYR A 238 -0.15 -0.18 0.45
N ARG A 239 -1.18 -0.26 -0.40
CA ARG A 239 -1.12 -0.96 -1.67
C ARG A 239 -1.84 -0.17 -2.74
N GLN A 240 -1.17 0.03 -3.86
CA GLN A 240 -1.76 0.56 -5.08
C GLN A 240 -1.33 -0.28 -6.27
N HIS A 241 -2.28 -0.54 -7.17
CA HIS A 241 -2.00 -1.11 -8.47
C HIS A 241 -2.48 -0.15 -9.57
N ILE A 242 -1.61 0.14 -10.53
CA ILE A 242 -1.87 0.94 -11.71
C ILE A 242 -1.81 -0.01 -12.91
N CYS A 243 -2.98 -0.42 -13.40
CA CYS A 243 -3.07 -1.51 -14.38
C CYS A 243 -2.49 -1.14 -15.77
N GLN A 244 -2.43 0.17 -16.12
CA GLN A 244 -1.81 0.71 -17.34
C GLN A 244 -1.05 2.02 -17.05
N PRO A 245 0.25 1.96 -16.73
CA PRO A 245 1.05 3.17 -16.56
C PRO A 245 1.25 3.86 -17.92
N THR A 246 1.00 5.16 -17.97
CA THR A 246 1.07 5.98 -19.21
C THR A 246 2.09 7.11 -19.13
N GLU A 247 2.55 7.43 -17.92
CA GLU A 247 3.53 8.48 -17.66
C GLU A 247 4.93 7.85 -17.46
N ASN A 248 5.97 8.67 -17.48
CA ASN A 248 7.34 8.27 -17.19
C ASN A 248 7.48 7.65 -15.79
N LEU A 249 8.42 6.72 -15.60
CA LEU A 249 8.60 6.00 -14.32
C LEU A 249 8.77 6.96 -13.14
N ARG A 250 9.51 8.06 -13.34
CA ARG A 250 9.73 9.10 -12.31
C ARG A 250 8.43 9.68 -11.74
N HIS A 251 7.36 9.75 -12.53
CA HIS A 251 6.04 10.20 -12.08
C HIS A 251 5.49 9.30 -10.96
N TYR A 252 5.74 8.00 -11.07
CA TYR A 252 5.33 6.99 -10.10
C TYR A 252 6.31 6.87 -8.93
N LEU A 253 7.61 7.10 -9.14
CA LEU A 253 8.61 7.00 -8.07
C LEU A 253 8.58 8.19 -7.10
N ARG A 254 8.38 9.41 -7.60
CA ARG A 254 8.51 10.64 -6.80
C ARG A 254 7.65 10.63 -5.51
N PRO A 255 6.38 10.17 -5.52
CA PRO A 255 5.63 10.07 -4.27
C PRO A 255 6.18 9.00 -3.32
N LEU A 256 6.69 7.88 -3.86
CA LEU A 256 7.22 6.76 -3.08
C LEU A 256 8.57 7.04 -2.41
N GLU A 257 9.29 8.08 -2.83
CA GLU A 257 10.53 8.49 -2.16
C GLU A 257 10.27 8.95 -0.71
N SER A 258 11.03 8.40 0.23
CA SER A 258 11.10 8.85 1.62
C SER A 258 12.56 8.91 2.08
N THR A 259 13.07 10.13 2.24
CA THR A 259 14.43 10.37 2.72
C THR A 259 14.57 10.15 4.23
N ALA A 260 13.46 10.29 4.97
CA ALA A 260 13.41 10.03 6.41
C ALA A 260 13.11 8.55 6.73
N PHE A 261 12.94 7.71 5.70
CA PHE A 261 12.58 6.30 5.84
C PHE A 261 11.34 6.09 6.72
N ASP A 262 10.33 6.95 6.52
CA ASP A 262 9.03 6.85 7.21
C ASP A 262 8.33 5.52 6.88
N PHE A 263 8.62 4.97 5.70
CA PHE A 263 8.14 3.70 5.21
C PHE A 263 9.16 3.09 4.22
N VAL A 264 9.08 1.78 4.03
CA VAL A 264 9.80 1.03 3.01
C VAL A 264 8.93 0.90 1.77
N SER A 265 9.53 0.98 0.59
CA SER A 265 8.84 0.80 -0.70
C SER A 265 9.03 -0.60 -1.25
N HIS A 266 7.93 -1.15 -1.77
CA HIS A 266 7.88 -2.34 -2.61
C HIS A 266 7.39 -1.92 -4.00
N LEU A 267 8.23 -2.10 -5.02
CA LEU A 267 7.91 -1.75 -6.40
C LEU A 267 7.85 -3.01 -7.27
N VAL A 268 6.76 -3.18 -7.99
CA VAL A 268 6.58 -4.22 -9.01
C VAL A 268 6.38 -3.55 -10.37
N ILE A 269 7.25 -3.84 -11.33
CA ILE A 269 7.11 -3.45 -12.73
C ILE A 269 6.78 -4.72 -13.52
N ALA A 270 5.57 -4.83 -14.04
CA ALA A 270 5.09 -6.01 -14.75
C ALA A 270 4.14 -5.63 -15.90
N GLY A 271 3.82 -6.60 -16.77
CA GLY A 271 2.85 -6.37 -17.85
C GLY A 271 3.35 -5.40 -18.92
N ASN A 272 2.47 -4.56 -19.47
CA ASN A 272 2.81 -3.65 -20.57
C ASN A 272 3.40 -2.31 -20.09
N CYS A 273 4.50 -2.36 -19.33
CA CYS A 273 5.21 -1.16 -18.91
C CYS A 273 6.29 -0.80 -19.94
N SER A 274 6.17 0.35 -20.59
CA SER A 274 7.17 0.85 -21.55
C SER A 274 8.03 1.95 -20.92
N PHE A 275 8.91 1.57 -19.98
CA PHE A 275 9.88 2.49 -19.38
C PHE A 275 11.23 2.40 -20.08
N ALA A 276 11.89 3.53 -20.25
CA ALA A 276 13.22 3.57 -20.85
C ALA A 276 14.30 3.09 -19.85
N GLU A 277 15.38 2.51 -20.35
CA GLU A 277 16.48 1.96 -19.54
C GLU A 277 17.07 3.00 -18.57
N ASN A 278 17.23 4.24 -19.01
CA ASN A 278 17.72 5.35 -18.18
C ASN A 278 16.76 5.70 -17.04
N GLU A 279 15.46 5.44 -17.18
CA GLU A 279 14.50 5.62 -16.10
C GLU A 279 14.62 4.51 -15.06
N VAL A 280 14.79 3.27 -15.53
CA VAL A 280 14.99 2.10 -14.66
C VAL A 280 16.32 2.18 -13.92
N LEU A 281 17.35 2.79 -14.51
CA LEU A 281 18.62 3.10 -13.84
C LEU A 281 18.43 3.98 -12.60
N LEU A 282 17.43 4.88 -12.60
CA LEU A 282 17.15 5.78 -11.48
C LEU A 282 16.58 5.07 -10.24
N LEU A 283 16.15 3.81 -10.36
CA LEU A 283 15.66 3.02 -9.22
C LEU A 283 16.71 2.92 -8.11
N ALA A 284 18.00 2.84 -8.47
CA ALA A 284 19.10 2.79 -7.52
C ALA A 284 19.17 4.00 -6.57
N ASN A 285 18.59 5.14 -6.96
CA ASN A 285 18.55 6.34 -6.13
C ASN A 285 17.45 6.30 -5.04
N MET A 286 16.49 5.38 -5.13
CA MET A 286 15.42 5.26 -4.14
C MET A 286 15.93 4.61 -2.87
N LYS A 287 16.33 5.45 -1.90
CA LYS A 287 16.95 5.00 -0.64
C LYS A 287 16.03 4.10 0.20
N ASN A 288 14.72 4.34 0.15
CA ASN A 288 13.75 3.55 0.90
C ASN A 288 13.20 2.34 0.14
N LEU A 289 13.74 1.97 -1.02
CA LEU A 289 13.33 0.78 -1.75
C LEU A 289 13.85 -0.49 -1.06
N GLY A 290 12.92 -1.30 -0.56
CA GLY A 290 13.23 -2.55 0.14
C GLY A 290 13.04 -3.81 -0.71
N ILE A 291 12.16 -3.73 -1.71
CA ILE A 291 11.78 -4.86 -2.57
C ILE A 291 11.58 -4.35 -3.99
N LEU A 292 12.25 -4.97 -4.95
CA LEU A 292 12.12 -4.67 -6.36
C LEU A 292 11.79 -5.94 -7.14
N GLU A 293 10.70 -5.90 -7.90
CA GLU A 293 10.32 -6.94 -8.84
C GLU A 293 10.18 -6.34 -10.25
N ILE A 294 10.90 -6.91 -11.21
CA ILE A 294 10.75 -6.59 -12.63
C ILE A 294 10.42 -7.90 -13.34
N ILE A 295 9.17 -8.03 -13.77
CA ILE A 295 8.61 -9.26 -14.31
C ILE A 295 8.15 -9.02 -15.75
N GLN A 296 8.98 -9.43 -16.69
CA GLN A 296 8.66 -9.37 -18.10
C GLN A 296 7.51 -10.32 -18.42
N PRO A 297 6.46 -9.84 -19.12
CA PRO A 297 5.34 -10.67 -19.54
C PRO A 297 5.75 -11.74 -20.55
N ALA A 298 4.97 -12.82 -20.59
CA ALA A 298 5.04 -13.81 -21.67
C ALA A 298 4.98 -13.11 -23.04
N ASP A 299 5.88 -13.48 -23.95
CA ASP A 299 6.00 -12.81 -25.24
C ASP A 299 4.85 -13.07 -26.23
N GLU A 300 3.82 -13.83 -25.85
CA GLU A 300 2.63 -14.01 -26.69
C GLU A 300 2.03 -12.67 -27.17
N LEU A 301 2.33 -11.57 -26.48
CA LEU A 301 1.81 -10.23 -26.76
C LEU A 301 2.81 -9.26 -27.42
N ARG A 302 4.07 -9.66 -27.69
CA ARG A 302 5.15 -8.78 -28.24
C ARG A 302 5.21 -7.39 -27.58
N MET A 303 4.98 -7.34 -26.27
CA MET A 303 4.88 -6.06 -25.56
C MET A 303 6.27 -5.44 -25.37
N VAL A 304 6.34 -4.11 -25.47
CA VAL A 304 7.54 -3.36 -25.12
C VAL A 304 7.68 -3.38 -23.60
N PHE A 305 8.81 -3.88 -23.12
CA PHE A 305 9.12 -4.00 -21.70
C PHE A 305 10.55 -3.49 -21.45
N PRO A 306 10.84 -2.87 -20.29
CA PRO A 306 12.19 -2.45 -19.96
C PRO A 306 13.16 -3.63 -20.03
N ASN A 307 14.22 -3.48 -20.80
CA ASN A 307 15.31 -4.43 -20.84
C ASN A 307 16.16 -4.27 -19.56
N VAL A 308 16.29 -5.34 -18.78
CA VAL A 308 17.14 -5.36 -17.59
C VAL A 308 18.26 -6.36 -17.85
N ASP A 309 19.39 -5.87 -18.33
CA ASP A 309 20.58 -6.67 -18.62
C ASP A 309 21.67 -6.46 -17.56
N ASP A 310 22.76 -7.23 -17.68
CA ASP A 310 23.90 -7.12 -16.79
C ASP A 310 24.54 -5.72 -16.79
N ARG A 311 24.40 -4.97 -17.90
CA ARG A 311 24.92 -3.59 -18.02
C ARG A 311 24.10 -2.64 -17.16
N LEU A 312 22.77 -2.78 -17.15
CA LEU A 312 21.90 -1.99 -16.28
C LEU A 312 22.15 -2.30 -14.81
N ILE A 313 22.27 -3.59 -14.46
CA ILE A 313 22.56 -4.03 -13.09
C ILE A 313 23.92 -3.49 -12.64
N ARG A 314 24.94 -3.56 -13.51
CA ARG A 314 26.23 -2.91 -13.27
C ARG A 314 26.07 -1.41 -13.06
N GLY A 315 25.29 -0.74 -13.91
CA GLY A 315 24.99 0.69 -13.80
C GLY A 315 24.39 1.04 -12.44
N TRP A 316 23.48 0.24 -11.90
CA TRP A 316 22.98 0.41 -10.53
C TRP A 316 24.12 0.35 -9.50
N THR A 317 25.07 -0.58 -9.63
CA THR A 317 26.19 -0.68 -8.67
C THR A 317 27.17 0.48 -8.73
N GLU A 318 27.23 1.21 -9.85
CA GLU A 318 28.10 2.37 -10.04
C GLU A 318 27.47 3.67 -9.51
N MET A 319 26.19 3.63 -9.11
CA MET A 319 25.50 4.77 -8.48
C MET A 319 25.98 5.01 -7.05
N ASN A 320 25.82 6.23 -6.56
CA ASN A 320 26.21 6.60 -5.19
C ASN A 320 25.27 5.96 -4.15
N ASP A 321 25.81 4.99 -3.40
CA ASP A 321 25.09 4.26 -2.34
C ASP A 321 23.79 3.61 -2.88
N PRO A 322 23.90 2.63 -3.79
CA PRO A 322 22.72 2.09 -4.45
C PRO A 322 21.94 1.19 -3.50
N PHE A 323 20.63 1.37 -3.47
CA PHE A 323 19.70 0.44 -2.81
C PHE A 323 20.06 0.09 -1.35
N PRO A 324 20.20 1.09 -0.44
CA PRO A 324 20.71 0.84 0.91
C PRO A 324 19.80 -0.06 1.76
N LEU A 325 18.51 -0.19 1.43
CA LEU A 325 17.52 -1.03 2.13
C LEU A 325 17.00 -2.21 1.31
N LEU A 326 17.48 -2.42 0.08
CA LEU A 326 16.94 -3.47 -0.80
C LEU A 326 17.36 -4.85 -0.28
N ARG A 327 16.38 -5.62 0.19
CA ARG A 327 16.57 -7.00 0.70
C ARG A 327 16.27 -8.06 -0.34
N ILE A 328 15.30 -7.76 -1.22
CA ILE A 328 14.73 -8.72 -2.17
C ILE A 328 14.76 -8.09 -3.57
N LEU A 329 15.43 -8.76 -4.50
CA LEU A 329 15.45 -8.41 -5.91
C LEU A 329 14.93 -9.59 -6.73
N ARG A 330 13.89 -9.37 -7.52
CA ARG A 330 13.33 -10.36 -8.44
C ARG A 330 13.38 -9.85 -9.87
N LEU A 331 14.12 -10.55 -10.73
CA LEU A 331 14.28 -10.20 -12.14
C LEU A 331 13.84 -11.38 -13.00
N TRP A 332 12.67 -11.31 -13.61
CA TRP A 332 12.21 -12.35 -14.50
C TRP A 332 12.13 -11.80 -15.91
N SER A 333 13.06 -12.23 -16.76
CA SER A 333 13.22 -11.76 -18.14
C SER A 333 13.61 -12.92 -19.06
N ASP A 334 13.29 -12.82 -20.34
CA ASP A 334 13.63 -13.87 -21.30
C ASP A 334 15.11 -13.86 -21.69
N GLU A 335 15.67 -12.69 -22.00
CA GLU A 335 16.97 -12.58 -22.69
C GLU A 335 17.70 -11.28 -22.31
N SER A 336 18.49 -11.29 -21.23
CA SER A 336 19.28 -10.09 -20.85
C SER A 336 20.24 -10.29 -19.67
N THR A 337 19.83 -11.07 -18.67
CA THR A 337 20.59 -11.22 -17.42
C THR A 337 21.36 -12.54 -17.44
N THR A 338 22.66 -12.50 -17.15
CA THR A 338 23.54 -13.69 -17.10
C THR A 338 24.11 -13.93 -15.70
N THR A 339 24.91 -14.99 -15.52
CA THR A 339 25.64 -15.23 -14.26
C THR A 339 26.50 -14.05 -13.82
N GLN A 340 26.96 -13.20 -14.75
CA GLN A 340 27.76 -12.02 -14.45
C GLN A 340 27.02 -11.02 -13.54
N SER A 341 25.67 -11.03 -13.56
CA SER A 341 24.85 -10.23 -12.65
C SER A 341 25.14 -10.50 -11.17
N LEU A 342 25.52 -11.74 -10.80
CA LEU A 342 25.82 -12.13 -9.42
C LEU A 342 26.90 -11.23 -8.80
N LYS A 343 27.97 -10.98 -9.55
CA LYS A 343 29.06 -10.08 -9.14
C LYS A 343 28.60 -8.66 -8.88
N TYR A 344 27.62 -8.18 -9.64
CA TYR A 344 27.10 -6.83 -9.47
C TYR A 344 26.15 -6.75 -8.28
N VAL A 345 25.14 -7.62 -8.22
CA VAL A 345 24.16 -7.62 -7.12
C VAL A 345 24.80 -7.94 -5.76
N SER A 346 25.93 -8.65 -5.73
CA SER A 346 26.75 -8.86 -4.54
C SER A 346 27.17 -7.57 -3.83
N LYS A 347 27.26 -6.46 -4.57
CA LYS A 347 27.65 -5.14 -4.04
C LYS A 347 26.51 -4.40 -3.38
N PHE A 348 25.26 -4.85 -3.53
CA PHE A 348 24.12 -4.22 -2.86
C PHE A 348 24.17 -4.53 -1.36
N PRO A 349 24.16 -3.50 -0.50
CA PRO A 349 24.65 -3.63 0.86
C PRO A 349 23.67 -4.33 1.81
N SER A 350 22.43 -4.56 1.39
CA SER A 350 21.36 -5.20 2.17
C SER A 350 20.71 -6.36 1.44
N LEU A 351 21.18 -6.70 0.24
CA LEU A 351 20.53 -7.71 -0.58
C LEU A 351 20.76 -9.09 0.02
N VAL A 352 19.65 -9.77 0.33
CA VAL A 352 19.64 -11.10 0.95
C VAL A 352 19.07 -12.14 0.01
N LEU A 353 18.11 -11.77 -0.85
CA LEU A 353 17.49 -12.66 -1.81
C LEU A 353 17.56 -12.06 -3.22
N TYR A 354 18.09 -12.84 -4.15
CA TYR A 354 18.08 -12.56 -5.58
C TYR A 354 17.40 -13.72 -6.33
N ASP A 355 16.21 -13.47 -6.87
CA ASP A 355 15.42 -14.45 -7.61
C ASP A 355 15.38 -14.07 -9.09
N VAL A 356 15.96 -14.90 -9.94
CA VAL A 356 16.06 -14.62 -11.38
C VAL A 356 15.39 -15.72 -12.19
N ASN A 357 14.66 -15.35 -13.23
CA ASN A 357 14.20 -16.29 -14.23
C ASN A 357 14.81 -15.86 -15.56
N ALA A 358 15.61 -16.73 -16.16
CA ALA A 358 16.45 -16.41 -17.31
C ALA A 358 16.73 -17.64 -18.17
N ALA A 359 17.33 -17.43 -19.35
CA ALA A 359 17.70 -18.49 -20.27
C ALA A 359 18.72 -19.46 -19.65
N ARG A 360 18.48 -20.77 -19.80
CA ARG A 360 19.36 -21.81 -19.23
C ARG A 360 20.80 -21.75 -19.74
N SER A 361 20.99 -21.34 -20.99
CA SER A 361 22.31 -21.21 -21.62
C SER A 361 23.19 -20.19 -20.91
N ASP A 362 22.59 -19.08 -20.50
CA ASP A 362 23.30 -17.91 -19.95
C ASP A 362 23.60 -18.09 -18.45
N TRP A 363 23.05 -19.16 -17.88
CA TRP A 363 23.17 -19.57 -16.48
C TRP A 363 23.81 -20.95 -16.32
N ALA A 364 24.59 -21.38 -17.32
CA ALA A 364 25.49 -22.51 -17.16
C ALA A 364 26.55 -22.18 -16.10
N GLY A 365 26.78 -23.10 -15.14
CA GLY A 365 27.71 -22.86 -14.04
C GLY A 365 27.20 -21.89 -12.95
N ALA A 366 25.90 -21.59 -12.90
CA ALA A 366 25.32 -20.67 -11.92
C ALA A 366 25.68 -20.99 -10.46
N ALA A 367 25.77 -22.26 -10.09
CA ALA A 367 26.14 -22.68 -8.73
C ALA A 367 27.60 -22.31 -8.39
N GLU A 368 28.53 -22.47 -9.33
CA GLU A 368 29.94 -22.12 -9.15
C GLU A 368 30.09 -20.61 -9.01
N ALA A 369 29.49 -19.85 -9.95
CA ALA A 369 29.48 -18.39 -9.90
C ALA A 369 28.82 -17.83 -8.63
N ALA A 370 27.77 -18.48 -8.14
CA ALA A 370 27.13 -18.12 -6.87
C ALA A 370 28.10 -18.26 -5.70
N VAL A 371 28.78 -19.40 -5.59
CA VAL A 371 29.74 -19.66 -4.50
C VAL A 371 30.90 -18.66 -4.54
N GLU A 372 31.45 -18.37 -5.72
CA GLU A 372 32.52 -17.37 -5.89
C GLU A 372 32.13 -15.99 -5.36
N GLU A 373 30.86 -15.62 -5.53
CA GLU A 373 30.33 -14.31 -5.14
C GLU A 373 29.62 -14.32 -3.76
N GLY A 374 29.79 -15.41 -3.00
CA GLY A 374 29.27 -15.57 -1.63
C GLY A 374 27.76 -15.79 -1.54
N TRP A 375 27.15 -16.34 -2.59
CA TRP A 375 25.75 -16.72 -2.65
C TRP A 375 25.57 -18.22 -2.46
N GLN A 376 24.48 -18.60 -1.80
CA GLN A 376 23.95 -19.97 -1.87
C GLN A 376 22.89 -20.01 -2.96
N MET A 377 22.86 -21.11 -3.71
CA MET A 377 21.88 -21.32 -4.77
C MET A 377 21.00 -22.51 -4.39
N GLU A 378 19.70 -22.32 -4.50
CA GLU A 378 18.73 -23.41 -4.40
C GLU A 378 17.77 -23.32 -5.58
N GLU A 379 17.33 -24.49 -6.05
CA GLU A 379 16.40 -24.59 -7.15
C GLU A 379 15.02 -24.97 -6.60
N PRO A 380 13.92 -24.33 -7.05
CA PRO A 380 12.60 -24.73 -6.62
C PRO A 380 12.31 -26.17 -7.07
N GLU A 381 12.18 -27.09 -6.10
CA GLU A 381 11.93 -28.51 -6.38
C GLU A 381 10.58 -28.78 -7.09
N HIS A 382 9.60 -27.87 -6.96
CA HIS A 382 8.20 -28.12 -7.33
C HIS A 382 7.60 -27.01 -8.21
N GLY A 383 8.07 -26.91 -9.46
CA GLY A 383 7.45 -26.06 -10.49
C GLY A 383 7.45 -24.55 -10.17
N PRO A 384 6.75 -23.73 -10.96
CA PRO A 384 6.76 -22.26 -10.85
C PRO A 384 5.90 -21.72 -9.70
N ASN A 385 5.45 -22.56 -8.77
CA ASN A 385 4.54 -22.11 -7.72
C ASN A 385 5.30 -21.28 -6.67
N ASP A 386 5.21 -19.96 -6.81
CA ASP A 386 5.61 -18.96 -5.83
C ASP A 386 4.88 -19.16 -4.51
N THR A 387 5.43 -20.03 -3.65
CA THR A 387 4.96 -20.15 -2.28
C THR A 387 5.91 -19.39 -1.37
N LEU A 388 5.37 -18.50 -0.53
CA LEU A 388 6.16 -17.83 0.49
C LEU A 388 6.91 -18.84 1.36
N LEU A 389 6.27 -19.98 1.69
CA LEU A 389 6.93 -21.04 2.44
C LEU A 389 8.25 -21.49 1.79
N TRP A 390 8.31 -21.65 0.48
CA TRP A 390 9.55 -22.07 -0.17
C TRP A 390 10.69 -21.09 0.11
N TYR A 391 10.42 -19.78 0.04
CA TYR A 391 11.41 -18.77 0.44
C TYR A 391 11.78 -18.84 1.91
N LEU A 392 10.81 -19.06 2.79
CA LEU A 392 11.06 -19.20 4.22
C LEU A 392 11.97 -20.39 4.52
N LEU A 393 11.77 -21.51 3.80
CA LEU A 393 12.58 -22.73 3.93
C LEU A 393 14.03 -22.54 3.44
N LEU A 394 14.32 -21.57 2.57
CA LEU A 394 15.71 -21.29 2.16
C LEU A 394 16.58 -20.85 3.33
N PHE A 395 15.98 -20.15 4.29
CA PHE A 395 16.69 -19.59 5.45
C PHE A 395 16.56 -20.45 6.71
N ASP A 396 15.74 -21.50 6.66
CA ASP A 396 15.50 -22.38 7.79
C ASP A 396 16.37 -23.64 7.66
N SER A 397 17.08 -24.00 8.72
CA SER A 397 17.91 -25.22 8.75
C SER A 397 17.08 -26.49 8.97
N VAL A 398 15.76 -26.44 8.77
CA VAL A 398 14.84 -27.55 9.04
C VAL A 398 15.32 -28.81 8.33
N GLU A 399 15.49 -29.85 9.14
CA GLU A 399 15.94 -31.17 8.68
C GLU A 399 15.14 -31.62 7.46
N LYS A 400 15.85 -32.02 6.40
CA LYS A 400 15.34 -32.44 5.08
C LYS A 400 14.38 -33.66 5.10
N SER A 401 13.95 -34.13 6.27
CA SER A 401 13.33 -35.44 6.47
C SER A 401 11.80 -35.48 6.32
N LYS A 402 11.06 -34.35 6.18
CA LYS A 402 9.57 -34.37 6.10
C LYS A 402 8.92 -33.45 5.03
N PRO A 403 9.28 -33.58 3.74
CA PRO A 403 8.79 -32.70 2.67
C PRO A 403 7.26 -32.74 2.44
N ARG A 404 6.61 -33.89 2.62
CA ARG A 404 5.15 -34.02 2.33
C ARG A 404 4.25 -33.33 3.34
N GLN A 405 4.64 -33.28 4.61
CA GLN A 405 3.88 -32.54 5.63
C GLN A 405 4.03 -31.02 5.42
N LEU A 406 5.21 -30.57 4.99
CA LEU A 406 5.49 -29.17 4.68
C LEU A 406 4.64 -28.65 3.53
N GLN A 407 4.31 -29.46 2.52
CA GLN A 407 3.49 -29.00 1.39
C GLN A 407 2.04 -28.65 1.78
N GLY A 408 1.39 -29.48 2.61
CA GLY A 408 0.07 -29.18 3.16
C GLY A 408 0.09 -27.96 4.08
N LEU A 409 1.15 -27.85 4.88
CA LEU A 409 1.44 -26.68 5.72
C LEU A 409 1.58 -25.41 4.88
N ALA A 410 2.30 -25.48 3.75
CA ALA A 410 2.60 -24.36 2.86
C ALA A 410 1.35 -23.68 2.33
N ARG A 411 0.40 -24.50 1.88
CA ARG A 411 -0.84 -24.00 1.31
C ARG A 411 -1.67 -23.30 2.39
N ASN A 412 -1.80 -23.92 3.57
CA ASN A 412 -2.53 -23.34 4.70
C ASN A 412 -1.88 -22.04 5.19
N ILE A 413 -0.54 -22.01 5.27
CA ILE A 413 0.23 -20.81 5.65
C ILE A 413 0.01 -19.69 4.62
N ASN A 414 0.14 -19.97 3.32
CA ASN A 414 -0.07 -18.96 2.29
C ASN A 414 -1.51 -18.43 2.29
N GLU A 415 -2.52 -19.30 2.33
CA GLU A 415 -3.92 -18.90 2.37
C GLU A 415 -4.22 -18.07 3.64
N GLY A 416 -3.71 -18.49 4.80
CA GLY A 416 -3.85 -17.76 6.06
C GLY A 416 -3.21 -16.38 6.04
N LEU A 417 -1.97 -16.27 5.54
CA LEU A 417 -1.26 -14.99 5.41
C LEU A 417 -1.88 -14.07 4.35
N MET A 418 -2.42 -14.63 3.27
CA MET A 418 -3.20 -13.88 2.28
C MET A 418 -4.49 -13.34 2.89
N ASN A 419 -5.23 -14.16 3.64
CA ASN A 419 -6.45 -13.74 4.34
C ASN A 419 -6.15 -12.67 5.39
N PHE A 420 -5.06 -12.83 6.15
CA PHE A 420 -4.57 -11.81 7.06
C PHE A 420 -4.32 -10.49 6.32
N CYS A 421 -3.63 -10.55 5.19
CA CYS A 421 -3.37 -9.40 4.33
C CYS A 421 -4.63 -8.86 3.61
N LEU A 422 -5.77 -9.53 3.63
CA LEU A 422 -7.03 -8.95 3.16
C LEU A 422 -7.73 -8.13 4.26
N SER A 423 -7.51 -8.48 5.53
CA SER A 423 -8.10 -7.79 6.67
C SER A 423 -7.29 -6.55 7.05
N SER A 424 -7.72 -5.38 6.58
CA SER A 424 -7.07 -4.10 6.91
C SER A 424 -7.29 -3.68 8.37
N SER A 425 -8.28 -4.27 9.06
CA SER A 425 -8.66 -3.96 10.43
C SER A 425 -7.89 -4.75 11.49
N GLN A 426 -6.92 -5.59 11.11
CA GLN A 426 -6.15 -6.37 12.08
C GLN A 426 -5.43 -5.45 13.07
N PRO A 427 -5.57 -5.67 14.40
CA PRO A 427 -4.97 -4.81 15.41
C PRO A 427 -3.46 -5.04 15.47
N ILE A 428 -2.70 -3.95 15.54
CA ILE A 428 -1.24 -4.00 15.71
C ILE A 428 -0.84 -3.47 17.08
N LYS A 429 0.18 -4.09 17.66
CA LYS A 429 0.75 -3.76 18.97
C LYS A 429 2.24 -3.52 18.82
N LEU A 430 2.76 -2.59 19.61
CA LEU A 430 4.19 -2.36 19.75
C LEU A 430 4.66 -3.13 20.98
N ILE A 431 5.66 -3.99 20.81
CA ILE A 431 6.27 -4.76 21.90
C ILE A 431 7.79 -4.56 21.86
N HIS A 432 8.49 -4.87 22.95
CA HIS A 432 9.95 -4.83 22.92
C HIS A 432 10.50 -5.91 21.99
N ALA A 433 11.55 -5.59 21.24
CA ALA A 433 12.10 -6.50 20.22
C ALA A 433 12.59 -7.83 20.80
N GLN A 434 12.97 -7.87 22.08
CA GLN A 434 13.40 -9.09 22.78
C GLN A 434 12.23 -10.03 23.12
N GLU A 435 11.01 -9.51 23.20
CA GLU A 435 9.79 -10.26 23.51
C GLU A 435 9.08 -10.76 22.24
N ALA A 436 9.56 -10.34 21.07
CA ALA A 436 8.95 -10.70 19.80
C ALA A 436 9.13 -12.20 19.50
N PRO A 437 8.05 -12.94 19.22
CA PRO A 437 8.16 -14.35 18.88
C PRO A 437 8.90 -14.50 17.54
N ALA A 438 9.68 -15.57 17.41
CA ALA A 438 10.29 -15.90 16.13
C ALA A 438 9.19 -16.19 15.10
N PHE A 439 9.33 -15.58 13.91
CA PHE A 439 8.32 -15.68 12.85
C PHE A 439 7.98 -17.14 12.47
N LEU A 440 8.99 -17.99 12.32
CA LEU A 440 8.81 -19.39 11.90
C LEU A 440 8.16 -20.25 12.97
N ASP A 441 8.52 -20.05 14.25
CA ASP A 441 7.90 -20.79 15.37
C ASP A 441 6.39 -20.55 15.39
N HIS A 442 5.99 -19.28 15.22
CA HIS A 442 4.59 -18.92 15.22
C HIS A 442 3.82 -19.45 13.99
N LEU A 443 4.43 -19.44 12.80
CA LEU A 443 3.83 -20.06 11.62
C LEU A 443 3.67 -21.57 11.79
N GLY A 444 4.68 -22.23 12.37
CA GLY A 444 4.63 -23.66 12.67
C GLY A 444 3.49 -24.00 13.63
N ASP A 445 3.32 -23.24 14.70
CA ASP A 445 2.27 -23.47 15.69
C ASP A 445 0.86 -23.15 15.15
N SER A 446 0.73 -22.09 14.36
CA SER A 446 -0.54 -21.72 13.71
C SER A 446 -0.97 -22.77 12.70
N ALA A 447 -0.01 -23.33 11.96
CA ALA A 447 -0.30 -24.36 10.98
C ALA A 447 -0.59 -25.72 11.63
N LYS A 448 0.06 -26.06 12.77
CA LYS A 448 -0.24 -27.28 13.57
C LYS A 448 -1.62 -27.24 14.21
N SER A 449 -2.05 -26.08 14.68
CA SER A 449 -3.32 -25.92 15.39
C SER A 449 -4.55 -26.07 14.48
N ASN A 450 -4.36 -26.26 13.17
CA ASN A 450 -5.43 -26.19 12.16
C ASN A 450 -6.32 -24.96 12.39
N LEU A 451 -5.74 -23.90 12.96
CA LEU A 451 -6.44 -22.66 13.18
C LEU A 451 -6.79 -22.18 11.79
N SER A 452 -8.06 -22.37 11.49
CA SER A 452 -8.72 -21.74 10.40
C SER A 452 -8.44 -20.24 10.61
N MET A 453 -7.39 -19.70 9.97
CA MET A 453 -7.16 -18.25 9.83
C MET A 453 -8.26 -17.62 8.94
N TYR A 454 -9.46 -18.21 8.96
CA TYR A 454 -10.59 -17.89 8.12
C TYR A 454 -11.41 -16.85 8.86
N VAL A 455 -11.24 -15.61 8.44
CA VAL A 455 -12.39 -14.73 8.32
C VAL A 455 -13.06 -15.13 7.01
N ASP A 456 -14.38 -15.33 7.01
CA ASP A 456 -15.18 -15.54 5.80
C ASP A 456 -14.80 -14.45 4.77
N VAL A 457 -14.09 -14.86 3.73
CA VAL A 457 -13.58 -13.94 2.70
C VAL A 457 -14.79 -13.34 1.98
N PRO A 458 -14.95 -12.01 1.89
CA PRO A 458 -15.98 -11.44 1.05
C PRO A 458 -15.69 -11.81 -0.40
N GLY A 459 -16.58 -12.62 -0.97
CA GLY A 459 -16.60 -12.90 -2.40
C GLY A 459 -16.70 -11.60 -3.22
N TYR A 460 -16.14 -11.64 -4.43
CA TYR A 460 -16.19 -10.64 -5.51
C TYR A 460 -15.09 -9.56 -5.63
N GLU A 461 -14.59 -8.87 -4.58
CA GLU A 461 -13.56 -7.81 -4.81
C GLU A 461 -12.17 -8.37 -5.21
N ALA A 462 -11.87 -9.63 -4.86
CA ALA A 462 -10.64 -10.34 -5.23
C ALA A 462 -10.49 -10.65 -6.74
N GLN A 463 -11.55 -10.43 -7.54
CA GLN A 463 -11.53 -10.63 -9.00
C GLN A 463 -11.06 -9.39 -9.78
N THR A 464 -10.84 -8.25 -9.11
CA THR A 464 -10.33 -7.05 -9.79
C THR A 464 -8.83 -6.87 -9.53
N CYS A 465 -8.11 -6.36 -10.53
CA CYS A 465 -6.67 -6.07 -10.43
C CYS A 465 -6.33 -5.18 -9.22
N LYS A 466 -7.28 -4.36 -8.71
CA LYS A 466 -7.10 -3.43 -7.59
C LYS A 466 -7.28 -4.06 -6.19
N GLY A 467 -7.99 -5.17 -6.09
CA GLY A 467 -8.33 -5.84 -4.82
C GLY A 467 -7.31 -6.90 -4.38
N PHE A 468 -6.53 -7.42 -5.33
CA PHE A 468 -5.60 -8.53 -5.09
C PHE A 468 -4.36 -8.11 -4.27
N PRO A 469 -4.02 -8.83 -3.18
CA PRO A 469 -2.87 -8.52 -2.32
C PRO A 469 -1.58 -9.13 -2.85
N PHE A 470 -1.09 -8.58 -3.97
CA PHE A 470 0.14 -9.03 -4.63
C PHE A 470 1.38 -8.97 -3.74
N GLU A 471 1.38 -8.05 -2.78
CA GLU A 471 2.48 -7.76 -1.88
C GLU A 471 2.63 -8.78 -0.75
N THR A 472 1.67 -9.67 -0.54
CA THR A 472 1.62 -10.52 0.67
C THR A 472 2.93 -11.28 0.89
N TRP A 473 3.43 -11.96 -0.15
CA TRP A 473 4.67 -12.73 -0.04
C TRP A 473 5.87 -11.83 0.27
N ALA A 474 5.96 -10.69 -0.43
CA ALA A 474 7.04 -9.71 -0.30
C ALA A 474 7.03 -9.06 1.09
N PHE A 475 5.85 -8.68 1.58
CA PHE A 475 5.64 -8.09 2.91
C PHE A 475 6.15 -9.02 4.02
N TRP A 476 5.75 -10.28 3.97
CA TRP A 476 6.15 -11.27 4.98
C TRP A 476 7.61 -11.66 4.86
N LEU A 477 8.10 -11.86 3.63
CA LEU A 477 9.50 -12.21 3.42
C LEU A 477 10.43 -11.07 3.86
N TYR A 478 10.06 -9.81 3.60
CA TYR A 478 10.83 -8.66 4.06
C TYR A 478 10.85 -8.56 5.59
N SER A 479 9.72 -8.83 6.26
CA SER A 479 9.64 -8.92 7.73
C SER A 479 10.57 -10.00 8.26
N PHE A 480 10.48 -11.20 7.67
CA PHE A 480 11.27 -12.35 8.08
C PHE A 480 12.77 -12.12 7.89
N ILE A 481 13.19 -11.65 6.71
CA ILE A 481 14.59 -11.28 6.46
C ILE A 481 15.05 -10.22 7.45
N GLY A 482 14.20 -9.24 7.79
CA GLY A 482 14.49 -8.22 8.80
C GLY A 482 14.86 -8.81 10.16
N GLN A 483 14.09 -9.80 10.61
CA GLN A 483 14.38 -10.54 11.84
C GLN A 483 15.70 -11.31 11.73
N LEU A 484 15.94 -12.01 10.61
CA LEU A 484 17.17 -12.77 10.37
C LEU A 484 18.43 -11.90 10.38
N ILE A 485 18.35 -10.68 9.84
CA ILE A 485 19.47 -9.74 9.79
C ILE A 485 19.44 -8.72 10.95
N LYS A 486 18.50 -8.88 11.88
CA LYS A 486 18.24 -7.98 13.02
C LYS A 486 18.14 -6.50 12.62
N ASP A 487 17.54 -6.25 11.45
CA ASP A 487 17.42 -4.95 10.79
C ASP A 487 18.72 -4.14 10.78
N SER A 488 19.85 -4.82 10.57
CA SER A 488 21.18 -4.20 10.52
C SER A 488 21.30 -3.16 9.40
N ASP A 489 20.55 -3.32 8.31
CA ASP A 489 20.41 -2.36 7.23
C ASP A 489 19.73 -1.06 7.67
N LEU A 490 18.63 -1.15 8.42
CA LEU A 490 17.96 0.01 9.02
C LEU A 490 18.88 0.70 10.04
N LYS A 491 19.57 -0.07 10.88
CA LYS A 491 20.55 0.47 11.85
C LYS A 491 21.69 1.21 11.15
N ARG A 492 22.19 0.71 10.03
CA ARG A 492 23.25 1.36 9.25
C ARG A 492 22.85 2.73 8.71
N VAL A 493 21.58 2.94 8.39
CA VAL A 493 21.03 4.25 7.99
C VAL A 493 20.57 5.10 9.17
N GLY A 494 20.89 4.70 10.41
CA GLY A 494 20.58 5.45 11.64
C GLY A 494 19.18 5.19 12.21
N LEU A 495 18.50 4.15 11.75
CA LEU A 495 17.17 3.77 12.23
C LEU A 495 17.28 2.55 13.16
N SER A 496 17.29 2.79 14.46
CA SER A 496 17.13 1.74 15.46
C SER A 496 15.75 1.86 16.10
N SER A 497 15.01 0.75 16.17
CA SER A 497 13.81 0.64 16.98
C SER A 497 14.03 -0.46 17.99
N ASP A 498 13.94 -0.13 19.27
CA ASP A 498 13.88 -1.14 20.35
C ASP A 498 12.51 -1.83 20.42
N MET A 499 11.56 -1.32 19.62
CA MET A 499 10.20 -1.83 19.50
C MET A 499 10.03 -2.60 18.20
N SER A 500 9.38 -3.76 18.30
CA SER A 500 8.85 -4.54 17.20
C SER A 500 7.35 -4.32 17.07
N VAL A 501 6.86 -4.27 15.84
CA VAL A 501 5.43 -4.19 15.56
C VAL A 501 4.91 -5.60 15.35
N VAL A 502 3.90 -6.00 16.11
CA VAL A 502 3.29 -7.32 16.02
C VAL A 502 1.80 -7.19 15.78
N SER A 503 1.26 -8.03 14.92
CA SER A 503 -0.18 -8.23 14.80
C SER A 503 -0.50 -9.64 15.25
N GLU A 504 -1.34 -9.75 16.27
CA GLU A 504 -1.58 -11.00 17.01
C GLU A 504 -0.27 -11.57 17.59
N LYS A 505 0.42 -12.40 16.81
CA LYS A 505 1.73 -13.01 17.12
C LYS A 505 2.69 -12.98 15.93
N LEU A 506 2.30 -12.37 14.81
CA LEU A 506 3.14 -12.21 13.62
C LEU A 506 3.89 -10.88 13.71
N VAL A 507 5.22 -10.97 13.71
CA VAL A 507 6.09 -9.80 13.62
C VAL A 507 5.98 -9.19 12.21
N LEU A 508 5.63 -7.91 12.16
CA LEU A 508 5.54 -7.11 10.94
C LEU A 508 6.93 -6.51 10.61
N PRO A 509 7.14 -6.02 9.37
CA PRO A 509 8.35 -5.27 9.04
C PRO A 509 8.60 -4.13 10.03
N SER A 510 9.84 -3.76 10.32
CA SER A 510 10.16 -2.69 11.31
C SER A 510 9.78 -1.27 10.87
N LYS A 511 9.36 -1.11 9.62
CA LYS A 511 8.78 0.12 9.08
C LYS A 511 7.51 -0.22 8.28
N PRO A 512 6.53 0.70 8.19
CA PRO A 512 5.38 0.53 7.30
C PRO A 512 5.81 0.25 5.86
N LEU A 513 5.01 -0.53 5.11
CA LEU A 513 5.31 -0.90 3.73
C LEU A 513 4.35 -0.24 2.74
N ALA A 514 4.89 0.50 1.77
CA ALA A 514 4.15 1.07 0.66
C ALA A 514 4.41 0.26 -0.62
N CYS A 515 3.38 -0.38 -1.14
CA CYS A 515 3.47 -1.28 -2.29
C CYS A 515 2.84 -0.64 -3.52
N LEU A 516 3.60 -0.55 -4.60
CA LEU A 516 3.12 -0.08 -5.89
C LEU A 516 3.38 -1.14 -6.97
N GLN A 517 2.30 -1.60 -7.60
CA GLN A 517 2.38 -2.40 -8.81
C GLN A 517 2.07 -1.53 -10.03
N LEU A 518 2.97 -1.56 -11.01
CA LEU A 518 2.84 -0.94 -12.31
C LEU A 518 2.62 -2.05 -13.34
N GLY A 519 1.47 -2.01 -14.01
CA GLY A 519 1.04 -2.99 -14.99
C GLY A 519 0.67 -4.37 -14.41
N HIS A 520 0.05 -5.19 -15.25
CA HIS A 520 -0.31 -6.58 -14.93
C HIS A 520 -0.20 -7.49 -16.15
N LEU A 521 -0.02 -8.78 -15.89
CA LEU A 521 0.16 -9.81 -16.89
C LEU A 521 -1.20 -10.19 -17.52
N GLY A 522 -1.40 -9.80 -18.78
CA GLY A 522 -2.49 -10.29 -19.63
C GLY A 522 -3.75 -9.41 -19.71
N GLY A 523 -4.50 -9.53 -20.82
CA GLY A 523 -5.78 -8.83 -21.04
C GLY A 523 -6.95 -9.36 -20.21
N ARG A 524 -6.70 -10.20 -19.19
CA ARG A 524 -7.72 -10.70 -18.28
C ARG A 524 -7.76 -9.85 -17.00
N PRO A 525 -8.94 -9.55 -16.46
CA PRO A 525 -9.06 -8.81 -15.21
C PRO A 525 -8.49 -9.65 -14.06
N GLY A 526 -7.27 -9.34 -13.61
CA GLY A 526 -6.64 -9.97 -12.46
C GLY A 526 -5.12 -9.89 -12.47
N ILE A 527 -4.50 -9.87 -11.30
CA ILE A 527 -3.07 -10.11 -11.16
C ILE A 527 -2.92 -11.63 -11.08
N THR A 528 -2.52 -12.27 -12.19
CA THR A 528 -2.17 -13.69 -12.15
C THR A 528 -0.69 -13.83 -11.79
N PRO A 529 -0.35 -14.62 -10.76
CA PRO A 529 1.04 -14.94 -10.44
C PRO A 529 1.65 -15.97 -11.43
N ALA A 530 0.86 -16.41 -12.42
CA ALA A 530 1.27 -17.46 -13.35
C ALA A 530 2.26 -16.89 -14.38
N VAL A 531 3.54 -17.05 -14.05
CA VAL A 531 4.65 -16.91 -14.98
C VAL A 531 4.46 -17.89 -16.11
N SER A 532 4.15 -17.38 -17.29
CA SER A 532 4.23 -18.11 -18.55
C SER A 532 5.44 -17.56 -19.28
N TYR A 533 6.53 -18.31 -19.34
CA TYR A 533 7.58 -18.13 -20.35
C TYR A 533 7.46 -19.32 -21.34
N VAL A 534 7.85 -19.29 -22.62
CA VAL A 534 8.94 -18.55 -23.30
C VAL A 534 8.67 -18.43 -24.83
N ARG A 535 9.21 -17.37 -25.47
CA ARG A 535 9.47 -17.25 -26.94
C ARG A 535 10.12 -18.47 -27.59
N ARG A 536 11.07 -19.09 -26.90
CA ARG A 536 12.01 -20.12 -27.41
C ARG A 536 11.60 -21.55 -27.06
N GLY A 537 10.34 -21.77 -26.73
CA GLY A 537 9.79 -23.09 -26.44
C GLY A 537 9.83 -23.47 -24.97
N LEU A 538 9.02 -24.47 -24.63
CA LEU A 538 8.94 -25.09 -23.31
C LEU A 538 10.37 -25.45 -22.85
N PHE A 539 10.75 -25.07 -21.63
CA PHE A 539 12.04 -25.37 -20.99
C PHE A 539 13.26 -24.53 -21.37
N SER A 540 13.13 -23.47 -22.18
CA SER A 540 14.30 -22.62 -22.51
C SER A 540 14.75 -21.69 -21.38
N THR A 541 13.84 -21.28 -20.50
CA THR A 541 14.19 -20.56 -19.26
C THR A 541 14.17 -21.47 -18.04
N ARG A 542 14.83 -21.01 -16.99
CA ARG A 542 14.86 -21.62 -15.68
C ARG A 542 14.91 -20.53 -14.61
N ARG A 543 14.26 -20.81 -13.49
CA ARG A 543 14.35 -20.00 -12.30
C ARG A 543 15.55 -20.42 -11.46
N TYR A 544 16.33 -19.45 -11.06
CA TYR A 544 17.47 -19.58 -10.16
C TYR A 544 17.25 -18.64 -8.99
N THR A 545 17.52 -19.12 -7.78
CA THR A 545 17.34 -18.29 -6.60
C THR A 545 18.55 -18.38 -5.71
N PHE A 546 19.06 -17.19 -5.42
CA PHE A 546 20.29 -16.97 -4.70
C PHE A 546 19.96 -16.28 -3.38
N PHE A 547 20.55 -16.75 -2.30
CA PHE A 547 20.33 -16.17 -0.99
C PHE A 547 21.60 -16.15 -0.15
N ARG A 548 21.61 -15.27 0.87
CA ARG A 548 22.70 -15.13 1.84
C ARG A 548 22.18 -15.41 3.24
N ASN A 549 22.85 -16.32 3.94
CA ASN A 549 22.61 -16.51 5.36
C ASN A 549 23.42 -15.46 6.13
N SER A 550 22.74 -14.61 6.91
CA SER A 550 23.37 -13.56 7.73
C SER A 550 24.44 -14.09 8.70
N ALA A 551 24.42 -15.39 9.01
CA ALA A 551 25.37 -16.06 9.88
C ALA A 551 26.76 -16.30 9.24
N SER A 552 26.90 -16.32 7.90
CA SER A 552 28.15 -16.74 7.26
C SER A 552 29.12 -15.61 6.89
N SER A 553 28.74 -14.34 7.09
CA SER A 553 29.52 -13.23 6.52
C SER A 553 30.82 -12.86 7.27
N LYS A 554 31.18 -13.45 8.42
CA LYS A 554 32.38 -12.96 9.15
C LYS A 554 33.33 -13.95 9.82
N ASN A 555 33.17 -15.27 9.81
CA ASN A 555 34.14 -16.13 10.53
C ASN A 555 34.21 -17.60 10.08
N GLN A 556 34.47 -17.91 8.80
CA GLN A 556 34.87 -19.28 8.47
C GLN A 556 35.77 -19.44 7.23
N ASP A 557 36.83 -18.64 7.16
CA ASP A 557 38.09 -19.11 6.57
C ASP A 557 38.89 -19.85 7.65
N SER A 558 38.42 -21.06 7.97
CA SER A 558 39.17 -22.18 8.58
C SER A 558 38.15 -23.18 9.14
N VAL A 559 38.40 -24.47 8.93
CA VAL A 559 37.68 -25.61 9.54
C VAL A 559 36.39 -26.10 8.83
N ARG A 560 36.25 -25.96 7.51
CA ARG A 560 35.37 -26.88 6.73
C ARG A 560 36.07 -27.73 5.67
N ASN A 561 37.40 -27.60 5.52
CA ASN A 561 38.22 -28.56 4.79
C ASN A 561 38.74 -29.64 5.74
N ALA A 562 37.89 -30.58 6.16
CA ALA A 562 38.36 -31.85 6.75
C ALA A 562 37.31 -32.97 6.85
N THR A 563 36.00 -32.69 6.77
CA THR A 563 34.98 -33.70 7.15
C THR A 563 34.02 -34.14 6.04
N GLU A 564 34.29 -33.80 4.77
CA GLU A 564 33.57 -34.35 3.60
C GLU A 564 34.42 -35.29 2.72
N LEU A 565 35.55 -35.79 3.25
CA LEU A 565 36.44 -36.72 2.53
C LEU A 565 36.37 -38.18 3.03
N MET A 566 35.32 -38.55 3.76
CA MET A 566 35.04 -39.96 4.09
C MET A 566 33.54 -40.28 3.97
N LYS A 567 33.04 -40.33 2.72
CA LYS A 567 31.93 -41.21 2.41
C LYS A 567 32.50 -42.46 1.71
N PRO A 568 32.35 -43.66 2.29
CA PRO A 568 32.80 -44.87 1.64
C PRO A 568 31.97 -45.08 0.36
N SER A 569 32.69 -45.25 -0.75
CA SER A 569 32.15 -45.73 -2.02
C SER A 569 31.58 -47.13 -1.82
N VAL A 570 30.26 -47.23 -1.68
CA VAL A 570 29.54 -48.51 -1.75
C VAL A 570 29.46 -48.90 -3.23
N GLN A 571 30.30 -49.86 -3.63
CA GLN A 571 30.16 -50.57 -4.89
C GLN A 571 28.88 -51.41 -4.84
N LEU A 572 27.86 -51.01 -5.61
CA LEU A 572 26.68 -51.83 -5.84
C LEU A 572 27.04 -52.90 -6.88
N GLY A 573 27.31 -54.10 -6.38
CA GLY A 573 27.39 -55.31 -7.16
C GLY A 573 26.02 -55.68 -7.75
N ASN A 574 26.08 -56.25 -8.95
CA ASN A 574 24.96 -56.84 -9.68
C ASN A 574 24.16 -57.82 -8.79
N VAL A 575 22.88 -57.55 -8.59
CA VAL A 575 21.91 -58.56 -8.18
C VAL A 575 20.69 -58.40 -9.07
N GLU A 576 20.53 -59.38 -9.96
CA GLU A 576 19.33 -59.64 -10.73
C GLU A 576 18.14 -59.81 -9.78
N THR A 577 17.05 -59.08 -10.00
CA THR A 577 15.75 -59.40 -9.40
C THR A 577 14.66 -59.22 -10.43
N GLY A 578 13.79 -60.23 -10.49
CA GLY A 578 12.79 -60.41 -11.52
C GLY A 578 11.60 -59.47 -11.40
N LEU A 579 11.04 -59.19 -12.58
CA LEU A 579 9.62 -59.12 -12.91
C LEU A 579 8.62 -58.83 -11.76
N ASN A 580 8.03 -57.63 -11.77
CA ASN A 580 6.57 -57.50 -11.92
C ASN A 580 6.12 -56.04 -12.25
N PRO A 581 5.67 -55.74 -13.49
CA PRO A 581 5.16 -54.43 -13.87
C PRO A 581 3.63 -54.38 -13.84
N ASN A 582 3.03 -53.79 -12.80
CA ASN A 582 1.62 -53.39 -12.82
C ASN A 582 1.45 -52.08 -13.62
N ARG A 583 1.37 -52.23 -14.94
CA ARG A 583 0.97 -51.21 -15.91
C ARG A 583 -0.54 -50.96 -15.82
N LYS A 584 -0.95 -49.77 -15.37
CA LYS A 584 -2.31 -49.27 -15.64
C LYS A 584 -2.38 -48.78 -17.10
N LYS A 585 -3.27 -49.46 -17.84
CA LYS A 585 -3.52 -49.42 -19.28
C LYS A 585 -3.85 -48.02 -19.82
N ARG A 586 -3.10 -47.58 -20.85
CA ARG A 586 -3.65 -46.73 -21.93
C ARG A 586 -4.66 -47.58 -22.71
N ARG A 587 -5.95 -47.26 -22.63
CA ARG A 587 -6.96 -47.79 -23.57
C ARG A 587 -6.64 -47.22 -24.95
N ARG A 588 -6.59 -48.07 -25.97
CA ARG A 588 -6.40 -47.64 -27.36
C ARG A 588 -7.71 -47.03 -27.86
N LEU A 589 -7.58 -45.98 -28.66
CA LEU A 589 -8.70 -45.21 -29.23
C LEU A 589 -9.66 -46.10 -30.05
N ASP A 590 -9.13 -47.18 -30.62
CA ASP A 590 -9.89 -48.13 -31.45
C ASP A 590 -10.98 -48.89 -30.66
N ASP A 591 -10.75 -49.17 -29.36
CA ASP A 591 -11.73 -49.81 -28.49
C ASP A 591 -12.91 -48.89 -28.16
N ILE A 592 -12.69 -47.57 -28.19
CA ILE A 592 -13.75 -46.57 -27.97
C ILE A 592 -14.57 -46.42 -29.25
N LEU A 593 -13.93 -46.40 -30.42
CA LEU A 593 -14.61 -46.23 -31.70
C LEU A 593 -15.48 -47.45 -32.09
N GLN A 594 -15.08 -48.67 -31.73
CA GLN A 594 -15.94 -49.86 -31.94
C GLN A 594 -17.19 -49.87 -31.06
N SER A 595 -17.19 -49.17 -29.92
CA SER A 595 -18.37 -49.08 -29.04
C SER A 595 -19.49 -48.18 -29.60
N PHE A 596 -19.23 -47.37 -30.62
CA PHE A 596 -20.21 -46.48 -31.25
C PHE A 596 -20.80 -47.00 -32.56
N LEU A 597 -20.28 -48.10 -33.11
CA LEU A 597 -20.71 -48.65 -34.41
C LEU A 597 -21.46 -49.99 -34.29
N GLY A 598 -21.87 -50.39 -33.08
CA GLY A 598 -22.67 -51.60 -32.85
C GLY A 598 -24.04 -51.29 -32.28
N SER A 599 -25.03 -51.08 -33.15
CA SER A 599 -26.47 -51.26 -32.90
C SER A 599 -27.16 -51.61 -34.22
#